data_AF-A0A7J9MC13-F1
#
_entry.id   AF-A0A7J9MC13-F1
#
_cell.length_a   1.000
_cell.length_b   1.000
_cell.length_c   1.000
_cell.angle_alpha   90.00
_cell.angle_beta   90.00
_cell.angle_gamma   90.00
#
_symmetry.space_group_name_H-M   'P 1'
#
loop_
_entity.id
_entity.type
_entity.pdbx_description
1 polymer ?
#
loop_
_entity_poly.entity_id
_entity_poly.type
_entity_poly.pdbx_seq_one_letter_code
_entity_poly.pdbx_strand_id
1 'polypeptide(L)'
;MALVVDKDITTESFARTFADIKLDDESVVDEQTKFVGEQLDKIANALEQFTADKTPHLYKEVMSMEVEGFDDDFLCNVFDYLVGREFETKAFLAKSTKHRKFWLQEFSEG
;
A
#
# COMPACT_ATOMS: atom_id res chain seq x y z
N MET A 1 57.34 -3.71 -63.75
CA MET A 1 58.44 -4.48 -63.11
C MET A 1 58.19 -4.42 -61.62
N ALA A 2 58.15 -5.58 -60.98
CA ALA A 2 57.87 -5.72 -59.56
C ALA A 2 59.17 -5.55 -58.76
N LEU A 3 59.09 -4.81 -57.66
CA LEU A 3 59.98 -4.93 -56.52
C LEU A 3 59.07 -5.21 -55.32
N VAL A 4 58.96 -6.50 -55.01
CA VAL A 4 58.55 -6.98 -53.69
C VAL A 4 59.76 -6.84 -52.78
N VAL A 5 59.54 -6.40 -51.54
CA VAL A 5 60.38 -6.49 -50.31
C VAL A 5 59.90 -5.34 -49.41
N ASP A 6 59.48 -5.48 -48.15
CA ASP A 6 59.39 -6.64 -47.26
C ASP A 6 58.25 -6.42 -46.25
N LYS A 7 57.80 -7.50 -45.64
CA LYS A 7 56.71 -7.56 -44.66
C LYS A 7 57.25 -7.20 -43.27
N ASP A 8 56.97 -5.98 -42.81
CA ASP A 8 57.09 -5.67 -41.38
C ASP A 8 55.81 -6.11 -40.66
N ILE A 9 55.94 -7.23 -39.94
CA ILE A 9 54.92 -7.88 -39.11
C ILE A 9 55.33 -7.77 -37.64
N THR A 10 55.38 -6.55 -37.11
CA THR A 10 55.57 -6.37 -35.66
C THR A 10 54.72 -5.23 -35.14
N THR A 11 53.63 -5.66 -34.49
CA THR A 11 53.07 -5.06 -33.27
C THR A 11 52.25 -3.79 -33.44
N GLU A 12 51.00 -4.01 -33.86
CA GLU A 12 49.79 -3.52 -33.17
C GLU A 12 49.87 -2.10 -32.57
N SER A 13 49.81 -1.07 -33.41
CA SER A 13 49.35 0.25 -32.98
C SER A 13 47.82 0.33 -33.11
N PHE A 14 47.14 -0.28 -32.14
CA PHE A 14 45.71 -0.05 -31.85
C PHE A 14 45.55 0.45 -30.42
N ALA A 15 46.36 1.43 -30.00
CA ALA A 15 46.07 2.17 -28.78
C ALA A 15 44.96 3.20 -29.05
N ARG A 16 43.77 2.74 -29.44
CA ARG A 16 42.55 3.52 -29.29
C ARG A 16 42.18 3.47 -27.81
N THR A 17 42.44 4.58 -27.15
CA THR A 17 41.77 5.16 -25.99
C THR A 17 40.76 4.24 -25.27
N PHE A 18 41.15 3.67 -24.14
CA PHE A 18 40.24 3.06 -23.18
C PHE A 18 40.57 3.54 -21.77
N ALA A 19 40.05 4.71 -21.40
CA ALA A 19 39.96 5.14 -20.01
C ALA A 19 38.95 6.29 -19.89
N ASP A 20 37.70 6.04 -20.28
CA ASP A 20 36.53 6.82 -19.85
C ASP A 20 35.29 5.94 -20.04
N ILE A 21 35.27 4.76 -19.41
CA ILE A 21 34.00 4.11 -19.12
C ILE A 21 33.60 4.66 -17.75
N LYS A 22 32.92 5.80 -17.76
CA LYS A 22 32.20 6.25 -16.57
C LYS A 22 31.16 5.18 -16.26
N LEU A 23 31.34 4.48 -15.16
CA LEU A 23 30.29 3.69 -14.51
C LEU A 23 29.30 4.67 -13.86
N ASP A 24 28.53 5.39 -14.68
CA ASP A 24 27.41 6.22 -14.20
C ASP A 24 26.13 5.39 -13.98
N ASP A 25 26.20 4.06 -14.14
CA ASP A 25 25.04 3.16 -14.04
C ASP A 25 24.71 2.69 -12.61
N GLU A 26 25.59 2.91 -11.62
CA GLU A 26 25.29 2.57 -10.22
C GLU A 26 24.26 3.53 -9.60
N SER A 27 24.21 4.78 -10.09
CA SER A 27 23.28 5.80 -9.59
C SER A 27 21.82 5.55 -9.97
N VAL A 28 21.57 5.06 -11.20
CA VAL A 28 20.23 4.79 -11.72
C VAL A 28 19.62 3.56 -11.04
N VAL A 29 20.45 2.54 -10.75
CA VAL A 29 20.02 1.33 -10.03
C VAL A 29 19.67 1.67 -8.59
N ASP A 30 20.43 2.54 -7.92
CA ASP A 30 20.16 2.96 -6.54
C ASP A 30 18.84 3.73 -6.41
N GLU A 31 18.57 4.67 -7.32
CA GLU A 31 17.35 5.48 -7.30
C GLU A 31 16.10 4.66 -7.65
N GLN A 32 16.20 3.75 -8.62
CA GLN A 32 15.11 2.84 -8.96
C GLN A 32 14.85 1.83 -7.84
N THR A 33 15.89 1.32 -7.18
CA THR A 33 15.77 0.42 -6.02
C THR A 33 15.11 1.12 -4.84
N LYS A 34 15.48 2.37 -4.55
CA LYS A 34 14.83 3.20 -3.54
C LYS A 34 13.35 3.43 -3.85
N PHE A 35 13.02 3.78 -5.09
CA PHE A 35 11.63 3.96 -5.52
C PHE A 35 10.79 2.69 -5.35
N VAL A 36 11.33 1.53 -5.76
CA VAL A 36 10.65 0.24 -5.58
C VAL A 36 10.47 -0.08 -4.10
N GLY A 37 11.48 0.19 -3.25
CA GLY A 37 11.38 0.06 -1.80
C GLY A 37 10.23 0.88 -1.21
N GLU A 38 10.13 2.16 -1.57
CA GLU A 38 9.03 3.04 -1.11
C GLU A 38 7.65 2.56 -1.57
N GLN A 39 7.53 1.99 -2.77
CA GLN A 39 6.27 1.41 -3.25
C GLN A 39 5.91 0.13 -2.49
N LEU A 40 6.90 -0.73 -2.22
CA LEU A 40 6.70 -1.95 -1.44
C LEU A 40 6.25 -1.63 -0.01
N ASP A 41 6.80 -0.59 0.61
CA ASP A 41 6.35 -0.14 1.94
C ASP A 41 4.89 0.33 1.93
N LYS A 42 4.47 1.08 0.90
CA LYS A 42 3.07 1.50 0.75
C LYS A 42 2.14 0.31 0.56
N ILE A 43 2.55 -0.68 -0.24
CA ILE A 43 1.79 -1.91 -0.47
C ILE A 43 1.69 -2.71 0.83
N ALA A 44 2.80 -2.87 1.56
CA ALA A 44 2.83 -3.58 2.84
C ALA A 44 1.87 -2.93 3.85
N ASN A 45 1.90 -1.60 3.99
CA ASN A 45 0.99 -0.87 4.87
C ASN A 45 -0.47 -1.02 4.44
N ALA A 46 -0.77 -0.91 3.14
CA ALA A 46 -2.11 -1.10 2.62
C ALA A 46 -2.63 -2.53 2.88
N LEU A 47 -1.78 -3.55 2.77
CA LEU A 47 -2.12 -4.94 3.09
C LEU A 47 -2.35 -5.15 4.59
N GLU A 48 -1.54 -4.53 5.44
CA GLU A 48 -1.72 -4.54 6.89
C GLU A 48 -3.08 -3.93 7.27
N GLN A 49 -3.43 -2.77 6.70
CA GLN A 49 -4.74 -2.13 6.92
C GLN A 49 -5.91 -2.90 6.31
N PHE A 50 -5.68 -3.62 5.22
CA PHE A 50 -6.68 -4.46 4.57
C PHE A 50 -7.01 -5.70 5.41
N THR A 51 -6.01 -6.28 6.06
CA THR A 51 -6.15 -7.47 6.93
C THR A 51 -6.42 -7.14 8.38
N ALA A 52 -6.27 -5.88 8.79
CA ALA A 52 -6.55 -5.43 10.15
C ALA A 52 -8.00 -5.76 10.56
N ASP A 53 -8.14 -6.49 11.66
CA ASP A 53 -9.43 -6.77 12.26
C ASP A 53 -10.03 -5.48 12.83
N LYS A 54 -11.15 -5.05 12.23
CA LYS A 54 -11.87 -3.84 12.62
C LYS A 54 -12.94 -4.12 13.67
N THR A 55 -13.13 -5.38 14.07
CA THR A 55 -14.13 -5.83 15.04
C THR A 55 -14.00 -5.10 16.39
N PRO A 56 -12.79 -4.94 16.99
CA PRO A 56 -12.66 -4.22 18.26
C PRO A 56 -13.03 -2.73 18.15
N HIS A 57 -12.68 -2.10 17.02
CA HIS A 57 -13.04 -0.70 16.76
C HIS A 57 -14.54 -0.56 16.57
N LEU A 58 -15.17 -1.48 15.84
CA LEU A 58 -16.61 -1.50 15.64
C LEU A 58 -17.37 -1.61 16.96
N TYR A 59 -16.96 -2.55 17.82
CA TYR A 59 -17.60 -2.75 19.13
C TYR A 59 -17.62 -1.45 19.93
N LYS A 60 -16.46 -0.81 20.07
CA LYS A 60 -16.33 0.46 20.79
C LYS A 60 -17.26 1.54 20.23
N GLU A 61 -17.33 1.64 18.90
CA GLU A 61 -18.12 2.68 18.25
C GLU A 61 -19.64 2.43 18.38
N VAL A 62 -20.07 1.17 18.30
CA VAL A 62 -21.47 0.79 18.51
C VAL A 62 -21.85 1.05 19.98
N MET A 63 -21.04 0.61 20.94
CA MET A 63 -21.32 0.81 22.37
C MET A 63 -21.28 2.29 22.79
N SER A 64 -20.52 3.13 22.08
CA SER A 64 -20.53 4.58 22.34
C SER A 64 -21.91 5.23 22.17
N MET A 65 -22.86 4.55 21.51
CA MET A 65 -24.23 5.03 21.31
C MET A 65 -25.13 4.86 22.53
N GLU A 66 -24.68 4.15 23.57
CA GLU A 66 -25.38 4.12 24.85
C GLU A 66 -25.62 5.54 25.38
N VAL A 67 -24.68 6.47 25.15
CA VAL A 67 -24.80 7.88 25.55
C VAL A 67 -25.95 8.63 24.86
N GLU A 68 -26.42 8.11 23.72
CA GLU A 68 -27.58 8.65 22.98
C GLU A 68 -28.91 8.05 23.48
N GLY A 69 -28.86 7.14 24.46
CA GLY A 69 -30.01 6.53 25.12
C GLY A 69 -30.46 5.17 24.56
N PHE A 70 -29.61 4.50 23.78
CA PHE A 70 -29.90 3.15 23.28
C PHE A 70 -29.57 2.10 24.34
N ASP A 71 -30.38 1.05 24.39
CA ASP A 71 -30.22 -0.09 25.30
C ASP A 71 -29.02 -0.99 24.91
N ASP A 72 -28.30 -1.50 25.90
CA ASP A 72 -27.07 -2.28 25.70
C ASP A 72 -27.34 -3.61 24.97
N ASP A 73 -28.43 -4.30 25.28
CA ASP A 73 -28.82 -5.54 24.60
C ASP A 73 -29.14 -5.26 23.12
N PHE A 74 -29.82 -4.14 22.83
CA PHE A 74 -30.04 -3.68 21.46
C PHE A 74 -28.73 -3.38 20.72
N LEU A 75 -27.79 -2.68 21.36
CA LEU A 75 -26.49 -2.36 20.76
C LEU A 75 -25.65 -3.63 20.50
N CYS A 76 -25.73 -4.64 21.37
CA CYS A 76 -25.13 -5.96 21.13
C CYS A 76 -25.71 -6.63 19.87
N ASN A 77 -27.03 -6.60 19.70
CA ASN A 77 -27.68 -7.15 18.50
C ASN A 77 -27.25 -6.42 17.22
N VAL A 78 -27.12 -5.09 17.28
CA VAL A 78 -26.61 -4.29 16.17
C VAL A 78 -25.16 -4.67 15.85
N PHE A 79 -24.32 -4.84 16.87
CA PHE A 79 -22.95 -5.25 16.69
C PHE A 79 -22.86 -6.62 15.98
N ASP A 80 -23.59 -7.63 16.47
CA ASP A 80 -23.64 -8.95 15.85
C ASP A 80 -24.13 -8.90 14.40
N TYR A 81 -25.14 -8.06 14.14
CA TYR A 81 -25.66 -7.79 12.79
C TYR A 81 -24.59 -7.17 11.87
N LEU A 82 -23.80 -6.22 12.37
CA LEU A 82 -22.79 -5.49 11.59
C LEU A 82 -21.53 -6.32 11.35
N VAL A 83 -21.06 -7.10 12.34
CA VAL A 83 -19.88 -7.97 12.20
C VAL A 83 -20.02 -8.93 11.03
N GLY A 84 -21.23 -9.44 10.78
CA GLY A 84 -21.52 -10.30 9.63
C GLY A 84 -21.62 -9.58 8.28
N ARG A 85 -21.69 -8.24 8.27
CA ARG A 85 -21.89 -7.43 7.06
C ARG A 85 -20.86 -6.33 6.92
N GLU A 86 -19.79 -6.67 6.20
CA GLU A 86 -18.63 -5.80 5.98
C GLU A 86 -19.01 -4.41 5.43
N PHE A 87 -19.90 -4.34 4.44
CA PHE A 87 -20.30 -3.06 3.82
C PHE A 87 -21.10 -2.17 4.75
N GLU A 88 -22.00 -2.74 5.55
CA GLU A 88 -22.79 -1.99 6.53
C GLU A 88 -21.92 -1.53 7.69
N THR A 89 -20.99 -2.38 8.16
CA THR A 89 -19.96 -1.99 9.12
C THR A 89 -19.15 -0.80 8.62
N LYS A 90 -18.64 -0.85 7.39
CA LYS A 90 -17.88 0.26 6.79
C LYS A 90 -18.73 1.52 6.68
N ALA A 91 -19.97 1.40 6.23
CA ALA A 91 -20.88 2.53 6.10
C ALA A 91 -21.24 3.14 7.47
N PHE A 92 -21.47 2.31 8.48
CA PHE A 92 -21.76 2.73 9.85
C PHE A 92 -20.57 3.47 10.45
N LEU A 93 -19.35 2.92 10.35
CA LEU A 93 -18.15 3.56 10.86
C LEU A 93 -17.85 4.91 10.18
N ALA A 94 -18.14 5.05 8.88
CA ALA A 94 -17.96 6.30 8.14
C ALA A 94 -19.00 7.39 8.48
N LYS A 95 -20.14 7.03 9.07
CA LYS A 95 -21.17 8.00 9.48
C LYS A 95 -20.71 8.82 10.70
N SER A 96 -21.16 10.06 10.79
CA SER A 96 -21.06 10.86 12.03
C SER A 96 -22.02 10.33 13.09
N THR A 97 -21.80 10.70 14.36
CA THR A 97 -22.65 10.30 15.49
C THR A 97 -24.14 10.53 15.23
N LYS A 98 -24.52 11.71 14.71
CA LYS A 98 -25.91 12.02 14.35
C LYS A 98 -26.49 11.04 13.31
N HIS A 99 -25.73 10.70 12.27
CA HIS A 99 -26.20 9.80 11.22
C HIS A 99 -26.26 8.34 11.66
N ARG A 100 -25.36 7.93 12.55
CA ARG A 100 -25.42 6.60 13.15
C ARG A 100 -26.62 6.47 14.09
N LYS A 101 -26.95 7.51 14.88
CA LYS A 101 -28.19 7.54 15.68
C LYS A 101 -29.42 7.34 14.80
N PHE A 102 -29.53 8.12 13.71
CA PHE A 102 -30.64 7.97 12.78
C PHE A 102 -30.69 6.55 12.17
N TRP A 103 -29.54 6.01 11.78
CA TRP A 103 -29.46 4.64 11.27
C TRP A 103 -29.92 3.59 12.30
N LEU A 104 -29.56 3.75 13.57
CA LEU A 104 -30.01 2.85 14.66
C LEU A 104 -31.52 2.92 14.90
N GLN A 105 -32.11 4.11 14.75
CA GLN A 105 -33.57 4.27 14.85
C GLN A 105 -34.28 3.50 13.73
N GLU A 106 -33.86 3.70 12.48
CA GLU A 106 -34.38 2.96 11.32
C GLU A 106 -34.16 1.45 11.47
N PHE A 107 -33.01 1.04 12.01
CA PHE A 107 -32.71 -0.37 12.27
C PHE A 107 -33.65 -0.99 13.31
N SER A 108 -34.05 -0.22 14.34
CA SER A 108 -34.97 -0.69 15.37
C SER A 108 -36.44 -0.81 14.90
N GLU A 109 -36.79 -0.14 13.80
CA GLU A 109 -38.15 -0.12 13.24
C GLU A 109 -38.39 -1.22 12.20
N GLY A 110 -37.32 -1.92 11.77
CA GLY A 110 -37.35 -2.95 10.71
C GLY A 110 -37.40 -4.40 11.17
#